data_AF-A0A836S8X6-F1
#
_entry.id   AF-A0A836S8X6-F1
#
_cell.length_a   1.000
_cell.length_b   1.000
_cell.length_c   1.000
_cell.angle_alpha   90.00
_cell.angle_beta   90.00
_cell.angle_gamma   90.00
#
_symmetry.space_group_name_H-M   'P 1'
#
loop_
_entity.id
_entity.type
_entity.pdbx_description
1 polymer ?
#
loop_
_entity_poly.entity_id
_entity_poly.type
_entity_poly.pdbx_seq_one_letter_code
_entity_poly.pdbx_strand_id
1 'polypeptide(L)'
;MAEKEQYSEQALPEGCDLAIAAEAFYIVNMVLAPGLGFMMLAALYPYCKRKRPPAIAMNHLRQAISATVWAIVIVSIFAVLLWVTGGYPSAYFWPLVTIYFVFFHIPMSVIGVIGFGKALAGENYRYPVIGLPLLKDSDVAS
;
A
#
# COMPACT_ATOMS: atom_id res chain seq x y z
N MET A 1 26.04 -29.41 9.87
CA MET A 1 25.82 -28.14 10.61
C MET A 1 26.12 -26.91 9.76
N ALA A 2 27.14 -26.93 8.91
CA ALA A 2 27.48 -25.80 8.01
C ALA A 2 26.39 -25.40 6.99
N GLU A 3 25.52 -26.33 6.57
CA GLU A 3 24.46 -26.03 5.59
C GLU A 3 23.26 -25.26 6.19
N LYS A 4 23.07 -25.33 7.52
CA LYS A 4 21.99 -24.60 8.21
C LYS A 4 22.35 -23.14 8.52
N GLU A 5 23.64 -22.81 8.61
CA GLU A 5 24.12 -21.45 8.85
C GLU A 5 24.14 -20.61 7.56
N GLN A 6 24.24 -21.26 6.40
CA GLN A 6 24.24 -20.57 5.10
C GLN A 6 22.85 -20.15 4.63
N TYR A 7 21.78 -20.74 5.17
CA TYR A 7 20.39 -20.33 4.88
C TYR A 7 19.91 -19.18 5.80
N SER A 8 20.57 -18.96 6.95
CA SER A 8 20.12 -17.97 7.94
C SER A 8 20.68 -16.56 7.77
N GLU A 9 21.56 -16.31 6.79
CA GLU A 9 22.22 -15.00 6.65
C GLU A 9 22.33 -14.50 5.20
N GLN A 10 21.31 -14.74 4.37
CA GLN A 10 21.03 -13.80 3.30
C GLN A 10 20.39 -12.58 3.93
N ALA A 11 21.23 -11.66 4.42
CA ALA A 11 20.77 -10.38 4.92
C ALA A 11 19.87 -9.73 3.88
N LEU A 12 18.64 -9.39 4.27
CA LEU A 12 17.69 -8.72 3.39
C LEU A 12 18.33 -7.44 2.82
N PRO A 13 18.00 -7.06 1.57
CA PRO A 13 18.47 -5.81 1.01
C PRO A 13 18.25 -4.63 1.95
N GLU A 14 19.21 -3.71 2.01
CA GLU A 14 19.05 -2.50 2.80
C GLU A 14 17.76 -1.76 2.43
N GLY A 15 17.01 -1.30 3.43
CA GLY A 15 15.73 -0.62 3.22
C GLY A 15 14.49 -1.53 3.19
N CYS A 16 14.65 -2.85 3.31
CA CYS A 16 13.50 -3.77 3.44
C CYS A 16 12.60 -3.43 4.63
N ASP A 17 13.16 -3.07 5.79
CA ASP A 17 12.36 -2.69 6.96
C ASP A 17 11.40 -1.52 6.67
N LEU A 18 11.85 -0.55 5.88
CA LEU A 18 11.04 0.59 5.44
C LEU A 18 10.00 0.20 4.39
N ALA A 19 10.35 -0.72 3.49
CA ALA A 19 9.40 -1.29 2.54
C ALA A 19 8.28 -2.05 3.27
N ILE A 20 8.64 -2.90 4.22
CA ILE A 20 7.73 -3.66 5.08
C ILE A 20 6.82 -2.70 5.86
N ALA A 21 7.38 -1.66 6.47
CA ALA A 21 6.61 -0.65 7.20
C ALA A 21 5.60 0.08 6.30
N ALA A 22 6.01 0.47 5.09
CA ALA A 22 5.12 1.14 4.15
C ALA A 22 3.92 0.27 3.76
N GLU A 23 4.16 -0.98 3.39
CA GLU A 23 3.11 -1.95 3.02
C GLU A 23 2.23 -2.30 4.23
N ALA A 24 2.81 -2.44 5.42
CA ALA A 24 2.05 -2.67 6.66
C ALA A 24 1.11 -1.50 6.96
N PHE A 25 1.58 -0.26 6.86
CA PHE A 25 0.75 0.92 7.07
C PHE A 25 -0.38 1.04 6.04
N TYR A 26 -0.15 0.61 4.80
CA TYR A 26 -1.20 0.51 3.79
C TYR A 26 -2.27 -0.53 4.19
N ILE A 27 -1.85 -1.73 4.60
CA ILE A 27 -2.79 -2.78 5.06
C ILE A 27 -3.58 -2.30 6.29
N VAL A 28 -2.92 -1.67 7.26
CA VAL A 28 -3.59 -1.07 8.43
C VAL A 28 -4.62 -0.04 8.00
N ASN A 29 -4.29 0.82 7.03
CA ASN A 29 -5.21 1.82 6.50
C ASN A 29 -6.41 1.18 5.78
N MET A 30 -6.22 0.07 5.08
CA MET A 30 -7.33 -0.60 4.38
C MET A 30 -8.19 -1.42 5.32
N VAL A 31 -7.63 -2.22 6.22
CA VAL A 31 -8.39 -3.26 6.94
C VAL A 31 -8.78 -2.86 8.36
N LEU A 32 -7.89 -2.19 9.10
CA LEU A 32 -8.02 -2.06 10.56
C LEU A 32 -8.44 -0.66 11.00
N ALA A 33 -7.67 0.33 10.59
CA ALA A 33 -7.75 1.70 11.08
C ALA A 33 -7.60 2.67 9.90
N PRO A 34 -8.66 2.83 9.07
CA PRO A 34 -8.65 3.79 7.99
C PRO A 34 -8.37 5.19 8.52
N GLY A 35 -7.55 5.94 7.79
CA GLY A 35 -7.06 7.26 8.20
C GLY A 35 -5.80 7.20 9.06
N LEU A 36 -5.72 6.29 10.05
CA LEU A 36 -4.51 6.16 10.88
C LEU A 36 -3.33 5.62 10.08
N GLY A 37 -3.52 4.53 9.34
CA GLY A 37 -2.47 3.99 8.47
C GLY A 37 -2.03 4.99 7.38
N PHE A 38 -2.97 5.80 6.88
CA PHE A 38 -2.63 6.90 5.96
C PHE A 38 -1.77 7.98 6.62
N MET A 39 -2.08 8.40 7.86
CA MET A 39 -1.24 9.34 8.60
C MET A 39 0.17 8.80 8.81
N MET A 40 0.31 7.49 9.10
CA MET A 40 1.61 6.83 9.24
C MET A 40 2.39 6.81 7.91
N LEU A 41 1.74 6.50 6.78
CA LEU A 41 2.34 6.59 5.44
C LEU A 41 2.77 8.03 5.09
N ALA A 42 1.91 9.00 5.39
CA ALA A 42 2.17 10.42 5.16
C ALA A 42 3.36 10.92 5.99
N ALA A 43 3.55 10.40 7.21
CA ALA A 43 4.71 10.68 8.05
C ALA A 43 5.98 9.96 7.58
N LEU A 44 5.85 8.74 7.04
CA LEU A 44 6.97 7.95 6.51
C LEU A 44 7.58 8.59 5.26
N TYR A 45 6.76 9.24 4.42
CA TYR A 45 7.22 9.89 3.19
C TYR A 45 8.32 10.96 3.38
N PRO A 46 8.14 12.01 4.21
CA PRO A 46 9.17 12.99 4.46
C PRO A 46 10.39 12.40 5.20
N TYR A 47 10.20 11.35 6.00
CA TYR A 47 11.32 10.62 6.63
C TYR A 47 12.20 9.95 5.57
N CYS A 48 11.63 9.17 4.65
CA CYS A 48 12.35 8.53 3.56
C CYS A 48 12.99 9.55 2.62
N LYS A 49 12.30 10.65 2.30
CA LYS A 49 12.87 11.72 1.45
C LYS A 49 14.15 12.32 2.06
N ARG A 50 14.23 12.45 3.38
CA ARG A 50 15.43 12.98 4.07
C ARG A 50 16.55 11.97 4.17
N LYS A 51 16.22 10.70 4.43
CA LYS A 51 17.20 9.62 4.63
C LYS A 51 17.74 9.05 3.32
N ARG A 52 17.08 9.29 2.18
CA ARG A 52 17.42 8.74 0.86
C ARG A 52 17.71 7.23 0.92
N PRO A 53 16.75 6.42 1.40
CA PRO A 53 16.93 4.97 1.48
C PRO A 53 17.04 4.36 0.06
N PRO A 54 17.50 3.11 -0.06
CA PRO A 54 17.58 2.40 -1.33
C PRO A 54 16.25 2.36 -2.08
N ALA A 55 16.31 2.13 -3.41
CA ALA A 55 15.13 2.23 -4.27
C ALA A 55 13.99 1.31 -3.87
N ILE A 56 14.27 0.14 -3.28
CA ILE A 56 13.24 -0.78 -2.79
C ILE A 56 12.30 -0.12 -1.77
N ALA A 57 12.84 0.59 -0.77
CA ALA A 57 12.06 1.28 0.23
C ALA A 57 11.17 2.36 -0.41
N MET A 58 11.74 3.13 -1.34
CA MET A 58 11.02 4.20 -2.03
C MET A 58 9.94 3.65 -2.97
N ASN A 59 10.20 2.52 -3.62
CA ASN A 59 9.25 1.88 -4.52
C ASN A 59 8.01 1.42 -3.76
N HIS A 60 8.16 0.65 -2.69
CA HIS A 60 7.04 0.21 -1.85
C HIS A 60 6.27 1.38 -1.24
N LEU A 61 6.98 2.40 -0.73
CA LEU A 61 6.36 3.62 -0.22
C LEU A 61 5.52 4.35 -1.28
N ARG A 62 6.04 4.49 -2.50
CA ARG A 62 5.32 5.13 -3.61
C ARG A 62 4.12 4.32 -4.08
N GLN A 63 4.22 2.98 -4.10
CA GLN A 63 3.07 2.12 -4.40
C GLN A 63 1.98 2.26 -3.33
N ALA A 64 2.33 2.14 -2.05
CA ALA A 64 1.41 2.25 -0.92
C ALA A 64 0.69 3.61 -0.88
N ILE A 65 1.42 4.71 -1.15
CA ILE A 65 0.82 6.05 -1.27
C ILE A 65 -0.13 6.12 -2.47
N SER A 66 0.30 5.69 -3.65
CA SER A 66 -0.55 5.72 -4.86
C SER A 66 -1.84 4.92 -4.65
N ALA A 67 -1.73 3.74 -4.06
CA ALA A 67 -2.87 2.89 -3.75
C ALA A 67 -3.82 3.53 -2.75
N THR A 68 -3.28 4.20 -1.72
CA THR A 68 -4.11 4.94 -0.76
C THR A 68 -4.84 6.11 -1.42
N VAL A 69 -4.18 6.85 -2.32
CA VAL A 69 -4.81 7.94 -3.08
C VAL A 69 -5.96 7.39 -3.95
N TRP A 70 -5.72 6.30 -4.67
CA TRP A 70 -6.79 5.65 -5.46
C TRP A 70 -7.94 5.16 -4.59
N ALA A 71 -7.65 4.59 -3.42
CA ALA A 71 -8.69 4.18 -2.47
C ALA A 71 -9.55 5.36 -2.03
N ILE A 72 -8.95 6.51 -1.72
CA ILE A 72 -9.65 7.75 -1.36
C ILE A 72 -10.53 8.24 -2.53
N VAL A 73 -10.00 8.23 -3.76
CA VAL A 73 -10.78 8.64 -4.95
C VAL A 73 -11.99 7.73 -5.15
N ILE A 74 -11.79 6.41 -5.11
CA ILE A 74 -12.87 5.43 -5.34
C ILE A 74 -13.94 5.53 -4.25
N VAL A 75 -13.56 5.56 -2.96
CA VAL A 75 -14.55 5.68 -1.88
C VAL A 75 -15.31 7.00 -1.95
N SER A 76 -14.66 8.09 -2.37
CA SER A 76 -15.31 9.39 -2.56
C SER A 76 -16.35 9.35 -3.69
N ILE A 77 -16.04 8.69 -4.81
CA ILE A 77 -17.00 8.48 -5.91
C ILE A 77 -18.23 7.71 -5.42
N PHE A 78 -18.04 6.63 -4.67
CA PHE A 78 -19.15 5.86 -4.10
C PHE A 78 -19.94 6.65 -3.05
N ALA A 79 -19.29 7.49 -2.24
CA ALA A 79 -19.97 8.36 -1.30
C ALA A 79 -20.88 9.37 -2.02
N VAL A 80 -20.41 9.97 -3.11
CA VAL A 80 -21.23 10.86 -3.96
C VAL A 80 -22.38 10.07 -4.59
N LEU A 81 -22.13 8.87 -5.11
CA LEU A 81 -23.17 8.01 -5.69
C LEU A 81 -24.27 7.66 -4.67
N LEU A 82 -23.89 7.33 -3.44
CA LEU A 82 -24.83 7.10 -2.35
C LEU A 82 -25.64 8.36 -2.05
N TRP A 83 -25.01 9.53 -2.00
CA TRP A 83 -25.69 10.79 -1.73
C TRP A 83 -26.75 11.12 -2.80
N VAL A 84 -26.43 10.97 -4.09
CA VAL A 84 -27.36 11.28 -5.20
C VAL A 84 -28.46 10.23 -5.38
N THR A 85 -28.27 9.00 -4.91
CA THR A 85 -29.28 7.92 -4.96
C THR A 85 -30.20 7.87 -3.73
N GLY A 86 -30.16 8.91 -2.88
CA GLY A 86 -31.05 9.08 -1.73
C GLY A 86 -30.44 8.77 -0.37
N GLY A 87 -29.15 8.42 -0.32
CA GLY A 87 -28.40 8.22 0.93
C GLY A 87 -28.93 7.07 1.78
N TYR A 88 -28.66 7.14 3.08
CA TYR A 88 -29.25 6.22 4.05
C TYR A 88 -30.55 6.80 4.61
N PRO A 89 -31.67 6.05 4.69
CA PRO A 89 -31.86 4.65 4.29
C PRO A 89 -32.59 4.51 2.93
N SER A 90 -31.86 4.47 1.82
CA SER A 90 -32.43 4.11 0.50
C SER A 90 -32.34 2.60 0.24
N ALA A 91 -33.19 2.10 -0.66
CA ALA A 91 -33.13 0.70 -1.12
C ALA A 91 -31.80 0.35 -1.83
N TYR A 92 -31.09 1.36 -2.34
CA TYR A 92 -29.82 1.20 -3.05
C TYR A 92 -28.59 1.25 -2.14
N PHE A 93 -28.74 1.69 -0.89
CA PHE A 93 -27.63 1.91 0.03
C PHE A 93 -26.79 0.63 0.24
N TRP A 94 -27.41 -0.45 0.70
CA TRP A 94 -26.69 -1.70 0.97
C TRP A 94 -26.12 -2.38 -0.29
N PRO A 95 -26.86 -2.46 -1.43
CA PRO A 95 -26.28 -2.94 -2.68
C PRO A 95 -25.04 -2.16 -3.13
N LEU A 96 -25.07 -0.83 -3.11
CA LEU A 96 -23.95 0.00 -3.54
C LEU A 96 -22.74 -0.12 -2.61
N VAL A 97 -22.97 -0.14 -1.29
CA VAL A 97 -21.91 -0.42 -0.30
C VAL A 97 -21.28 -1.80 -0.54
N THR A 98 -22.10 -2.82 -0.82
CA THR A 98 -21.60 -4.18 -1.08
C THR A 98 -20.75 -4.25 -2.35
N ILE A 99 -21.21 -3.62 -3.44
CA ILE A 99 -20.44 -3.53 -4.69
C ILE A 99 -19.09 -2.86 -4.44
N TYR A 100 -19.06 -1.74 -3.72
CA TYR A 100 -17.81 -1.09 -3.34
C TYR A 100 -16.86 -2.04 -2.59
N PHE A 101 -17.36 -2.72 -1.57
CA PHE A 101 -16.52 -3.59 -0.74
C PHE A 101 -15.96 -4.79 -1.52
N VAL A 102 -16.79 -5.46 -2.32
CA VAL A 102 -16.39 -6.67 -3.05
C VAL A 102 -15.44 -6.36 -4.21
N PHE A 103 -15.72 -5.31 -4.99
CA PHE A 103 -14.98 -5.05 -6.23
C PHE A 103 -13.80 -4.10 -6.07
N PHE A 104 -13.75 -3.32 -4.99
CA PHE A 104 -12.69 -2.32 -4.81
C PHE A 104 -11.92 -2.52 -3.51
N HIS A 105 -12.62 -2.60 -2.37
CA HIS A 105 -11.96 -2.69 -1.07
C HIS A 105 -11.18 -4.00 -0.88
N ILE A 106 -11.83 -5.14 -1.15
CA ILE A 106 -11.18 -6.46 -1.01
C ILE A 106 -9.99 -6.60 -1.97
N PRO A 107 -10.11 -6.32 -3.29
CA PRO A 107 -8.96 -6.41 -4.19
C PRO A 107 -7.80 -5.50 -3.82
N MET A 108 -8.06 -4.27 -3.39
CA MET A 108 -7.01 -3.36 -2.90
C MET A 108 -6.30 -3.91 -1.66
N SER A 109 -7.07 -4.48 -0.72
CA SER A 109 -6.49 -5.15 0.47
C SER A 109 -5.59 -6.33 0.07
N VAL A 110 -6.01 -7.14 -0.91
CA VAL A 110 -5.22 -8.28 -1.42
C VAL A 110 -3.92 -7.80 -2.07
N ILE A 111 -3.98 -6.76 -2.91
CA ILE A 111 -2.77 -6.18 -3.53
C ILE A 111 -1.79 -5.70 -2.44
N GLY A 112 -2.29 -5.12 -1.35
CA GLY A 112 -1.48 -4.74 -0.20
C GLY A 112 -0.78 -5.92 0.48
N VAL A 113 -1.50 -7.02 0.70
CA VAL A 113 -0.92 -8.24 1.27
C VAL A 113 0.16 -8.83 0.34
N ILE A 114 -0.05 -8.80 -0.97
CA ILE A 114 0.97 -9.23 -1.95
C ILE A 114 2.20 -8.31 -1.88
N GLY A 115 1.99 -6.99 -1.85
CA GLY A 115 3.07 -6.01 -1.72
C GLY A 115 3.88 -6.20 -0.43
N PHE A 116 3.21 -6.43 0.68
CA PHE A 116 3.83 -6.77 1.97
C PHE A 116 4.65 -8.06 1.90
N GLY A 117 4.10 -9.13 1.29
CA GLY A 117 4.83 -10.38 1.07
C GLY A 117 6.08 -10.20 0.21
N LYS A 118 6.01 -9.34 -0.82
CA LYS A 118 7.16 -8.99 -1.66
C LYS A 118 8.21 -8.17 -0.90
N ALA A 119 7.79 -7.24 -0.05
CA ALA A 119 8.70 -6.49 0.81
C ALA A 119 9.43 -7.40 1.82
N LEU A 120 8.73 -8.39 2.39
CA LEU A 120 9.34 -9.41 3.25
C LEU A 120 10.37 -10.28 2.51
N ALA A 121 10.16 -10.51 1.22
CA ALA A 121 11.10 -11.24 0.35
C ALA A 121 12.25 -10.36 -0.18
N GLY A 122 12.26 -9.06 0.13
CA GLY A 122 13.24 -8.12 -0.43
C GLY A 122 13.10 -7.89 -1.94
N GLU A 123 11.90 -8.12 -2.49
CA GLU A 123 11.62 -7.94 -3.91
C GLU A 123 10.82 -6.66 -4.16
N ASN A 124 11.16 -5.94 -5.23
CA ASN A 124 10.33 -4.84 -5.71
C ASN A 124 8.97 -5.36 -6.20
N TYR A 125 7.92 -4.60 -5.91
CA TYR A 125 6.58 -4.86 -6.43
C TYR A 125 5.95 -3.59 -7.00
N ARG A 126 5.28 -3.72 -8.14
CA ARG A 126 4.45 -2.67 -8.73
C ARG A 126 3.01 -3.11 -8.65
N TYR A 127 2.17 -2.28 -8.04
CA TYR A 127 0.75 -2.58 -7.94
C TYR A 127 0.12 -2.59 -9.33
N PRO A 128 -0.75 -3.57 -9.64
CA PRO A 128 -1.42 -3.63 -10.93
C PRO A 128 -2.35 -2.41 -11.09
N VAL A 129 -2.36 -1.79 -12.27
CA VAL A 129 -3.21 -0.63 -12.67
C VAL A 129 -2.91 0.68 -11.93
N ILE A 130 -2.85 0.67 -10.60
CA ILE A 130 -2.73 1.86 -9.74
C ILE A 130 -1.28 2.19 -9.35
N GLY A 131 -0.33 1.33 -9.74
CA GLY A 131 1.06 1.42 -9.34
C GLY A 131 1.92 2.33 -10.22
N LEU A 132 2.75 3.14 -9.55
CA LEU A 132 3.73 4.03 -10.20
C LEU A 132 4.91 3.24 -10.79
N PRO A 133 5.64 3.79 -11.78
CA PRO A 133 6.87 3.19 -12.27
C PRO A 133 7.91 3.01 -11.16
N LEU A 134 8.60 1.87 -11.17
CA LEU A 134 9.67 1.55 -10.23
C LEU A 134 10.90 2.41 -10.51
N LEU A 135 11.49 2.93 -9.45
CA LEU A 135 12.77 3.62 -9.45
C LEU A 135 13.91 2.61 -9.45
N LYS A 136 15.02 3.03 -10.06
CA LYS A 136 16.34 2.42 -9.89
C LYS A 136 17.11 3.18 -8.80
N ASP A 137 18.15 2.58 -8.24
CA ASP A 137 18.97 3.25 -7.22
C ASP A 137 19.62 4.55 -7.72
N SER A 138 19.93 4.61 -9.02
CA SER A 138 20.39 5.85 -9.68
C SER A 138 19.40 7.01 -9.57
N ASP A 139 18.11 6.70 -9.51
CA ASP A 139 17.03 7.70 -9.54
C ASP A 139 16.74 8.26 -8.12
N VAL A 140 17.24 7.59 -7.07
CA VAL A 140 17.05 8.01 -5.66
C VAL A 140 18.28 8.78 -5.15
N ALA A 141 19.43 8.63 -5.80
CA ALA A 141 20.67 9.30 -5.45
C ALA A 141 20.75 10.77 -5.93
N SER A 142 20.02 11.13 -7.00
CA SER A 142 19.92 12.49 -7.54
C SER A 142 19.04 13.39 -6.68
#